data_AF-W4VMN8-F1
#
_entry.id   AF-W4VMN8-F1
#
_cell.length_a   1.000
_cell.length_b   1.000
_cell.length_c   1.000
_cell.angle_alpha   90.00
_cell.angle_beta   90.00
_cell.angle_gamma   90.00
#
_symmetry.space_group_name_H-M   'P 1'
#
loop_
_entity.id
_entity.type
_entity.pdbx_description
1 polymer ?
#
loop_
_entity_poly.entity_id
_entity_poly.type
_entity_poly.pdbx_seq_one_letter_code
_entity_poly.pdbx_strand_id
1 'polypeptide(L)'
;MSYRKIIKGQYTEDDLKMLLRETFIAPENQDVLFELYWIVQIIKQQTENSQLYLMDGGQNKVAAWEDNSRIYHLYHDSSGSDSVIFHIPSREIAGNNHPYLQQKHQSLEATKDLTQDIFGRNVTSHLWRGRPDFLIEVYEKATNRLTELTIGEVKNTSRVEYAATGLEELVEYLYLVKDRKGNYLMNSDVTVQGMLCLDQIAVDSKSFGMVNVLSRSNRRSHL
;
A
#
# COMPACT_ATOMS: atom_id res chain seq x y z
N MET A 1 -3.73 8.81 -35.62
CA MET A 1 -4.78 9.61 -34.94
C MET A 1 -4.20 10.86 -34.33
N SER A 2 -4.97 11.95 -34.15
CA SER A 2 -4.47 13.14 -33.46
C SER A 2 -4.56 12.96 -31.95
N TYR A 3 -3.42 12.98 -31.25
CA TYR A 3 -3.29 12.97 -29.78
C TYR A 3 -4.26 13.93 -29.06
N ARG A 4 -4.61 15.05 -29.72
CA ARG A 4 -5.60 16.03 -29.24
C ARG A 4 -7.03 15.50 -29.12
N LYS A 5 -7.43 14.48 -29.88
CA LYS A 5 -8.76 13.84 -29.74
C LYS A 5 -8.82 12.94 -28.50
N ILE A 6 -7.71 12.26 -28.20
CA ILE A 6 -7.58 11.37 -27.05
C ILE A 6 -7.65 12.16 -25.74
N ILE A 7 -6.92 13.28 -25.64
CA ILE A 7 -6.99 14.19 -24.47
C ILE A 7 -8.41 14.74 -24.24
N LYS A 8 -9.24 14.84 -25.28
CA LYS A 8 -10.62 15.32 -25.18
C LYS A 8 -11.64 14.22 -24.88
N GLY A 9 -11.20 13.01 -24.54
CA GLY A 9 -12.09 11.88 -24.22
C GLY A 9 -12.81 11.28 -25.43
N GLN A 10 -12.40 11.63 -26.66
CA GLN A 10 -13.01 11.13 -27.90
C GLN A 10 -12.12 10.05 -28.51
N TYR A 11 -12.23 8.84 -27.98
CA TYR A 11 -11.47 7.68 -28.42
C TYR A 11 -12.32 6.40 -28.39
N THR A 12 -11.98 5.45 -29.26
CA THR A 12 -12.48 4.07 -29.23
C THR A 12 -11.48 3.17 -28.48
N GLU A 13 -11.89 1.94 -28.17
CA GLU A 13 -10.99 0.94 -27.56
C GLU A 13 -9.77 0.64 -28.46
N ASP A 14 -9.97 0.57 -29.78
CA ASP A 14 -8.89 0.34 -30.75
C ASP A 14 -7.91 1.51 -30.78
N ASP A 15 -8.40 2.74 -30.59
CA ASP A 15 -7.55 3.94 -30.53
C ASP A 15 -6.63 3.92 -29.31
N LEU A 16 -7.16 3.47 -28.17
CA LEU A 16 -6.38 3.30 -26.95
C LEU A 16 -5.35 2.17 -27.09
N LYS A 17 -5.75 1.02 -27.66
CA LYS A 17 -4.83 -0.10 -27.92
C LYS A 17 -3.70 0.32 -28.86
N MET A 18 -4.03 1.04 -29.93
CA MET A 18 -3.05 1.57 -30.88
C MET A 18 -2.14 2.59 -30.20
N LEU A 19 -2.69 3.55 -29.43
CA LEU A 19 -1.90 4.51 -28.67
C LEU A 19 -0.93 3.81 -27.71
N LEU A 20 -1.39 2.84 -26.94
CA LEU A 20 -0.53 2.10 -25.99
C LEU A 20 0.52 1.25 -26.69
N ARG A 21 0.26 0.77 -27.92
CA ARG A 21 1.23 0.01 -28.72
C ARG A 21 2.26 0.90 -29.42
N GLU A 22 1.83 2.05 -29.93
CA GLU A 22 2.65 2.95 -30.75
C GLU A 22 3.32 4.06 -29.94
N THR A 23 2.85 4.32 -28.72
CA THR A 23 3.49 5.26 -27.80
C THR A 23 4.48 4.49 -26.94
N PHE A 24 5.76 4.84 -27.06
CA PHE A 24 6.75 4.42 -26.08
C PHE A 24 6.45 5.15 -24.76
N ILE A 25 5.76 4.46 -23.85
CA ILE A 25 5.60 4.93 -22.48
C ILE A 25 6.91 4.62 -21.75
N ALA A 26 7.81 5.61 -21.75
CA ALA A 26 9.01 5.59 -20.93
C ALA A 26 8.60 5.92 -19.48
N PRO A 27 8.54 4.94 -18.57
CA PRO A 27 8.13 5.20 -17.22
C PRO A 27 9.31 5.81 -16.49
N GLU A 28 9.13 7.00 -15.90
CA GLU A 28 10.21 7.67 -15.16
C GLU A 28 10.62 6.86 -13.92
N ASN A 29 9.69 6.08 -13.35
CA ASN A 29 9.93 5.23 -12.19
C ASN A 29 9.52 3.77 -12.48
N GLN A 30 10.53 2.90 -12.60
CA GLN A 30 10.32 1.47 -12.85
C GLN A 30 9.72 0.73 -11.65
N ASP A 31 9.96 1.19 -10.42
CA ASP A 31 9.44 0.56 -9.21
C ASP A 31 7.92 0.76 -9.12
N VAL A 32 7.45 1.99 -9.37
CA VAL A 32 6.00 2.30 -9.44
C VAL A 32 5.30 1.49 -10.52
N LEU A 33 5.93 1.29 -11.68
CA LEU A 33 5.38 0.40 -12.69
C LEU A 33 5.24 -1.04 -12.21
N PHE A 34 6.22 -1.51 -11.44
CA PHE A 34 6.21 -2.87 -10.93
C PHE A 34 5.15 -3.03 -9.83
N GLU A 35 4.91 -2.02 -9.01
CA GLU A 35 3.76 -1.94 -8.09
C GLU A 35 2.44 -2.04 -8.86
N LEU A 36 2.26 -1.22 -9.91
CA LEU A 36 1.06 -1.24 -10.75
C LEU A 36 0.87 -2.58 -11.46
N TYR A 37 1.95 -3.24 -11.88
CA TYR A 37 1.88 -4.60 -12.41
C TYR A 37 1.22 -5.55 -11.41
N TRP A 38 1.64 -5.54 -10.15
CA TRP A 38 1.06 -6.39 -9.10
C TRP A 38 -0.39 -6.05 -8.80
N ILE A 39 -0.75 -4.76 -8.75
CA ILE A 39 -2.14 -4.32 -8.63
C ILE A 39 -3.00 -4.91 -9.73
N VAL A 40 -2.55 -4.83 -10.99
CA VAL A 40 -3.28 -5.42 -12.13
C VAL A 40 -3.36 -6.95 -12.00
N GLN A 41 -2.28 -7.62 -11.57
CA GLN A 41 -2.33 -9.07 -11.34
C GLN A 41 -3.34 -9.45 -10.26
N ILE A 42 -3.41 -8.70 -9.16
CA ILE A 42 -4.35 -8.93 -8.06
C ILE A 42 -5.78 -8.81 -8.56
N ILE A 43 -6.10 -7.71 -9.27
CA ILE A 43 -7.45 -7.51 -9.82
C ILE A 43 -7.83 -8.68 -10.72
N LYS A 44 -6.96 -9.04 -11.67
CA LYS A 44 -7.21 -10.14 -12.62
C LYS A 44 -7.39 -11.51 -11.96
N GLN A 45 -6.79 -11.73 -10.79
CA GLN A 45 -6.90 -13.00 -10.07
C GLN A 45 -8.12 -13.08 -9.16
N GLN A 46 -8.61 -11.93 -8.66
CA GLN A 46 -9.69 -11.90 -7.68
C GLN A 46 -11.06 -11.63 -8.30
N THR A 47 -11.14 -10.98 -9.45
CA THR A 47 -12.43 -10.65 -10.08
C THR A 47 -12.32 -10.47 -11.59
N GLU A 48 -13.39 -10.82 -12.29
CA GLU A 48 -13.61 -10.47 -13.70
C GLU A 48 -14.35 -9.13 -13.84
N ASN A 49 -15.04 -8.70 -12.79
CA ASN A 49 -15.89 -7.52 -12.77
C ASN A 49 -15.43 -6.56 -11.66
N SER A 50 -14.54 -5.64 -12.00
CA SER A 50 -14.10 -4.56 -11.11
C SER A 50 -14.48 -3.20 -11.67
N GLN A 51 -14.82 -2.28 -10.78
CA GLN A 51 -14.84 -0.86 -11.08
C GLN A 51 -13.41 -0.31 -10.91
N LEU A 52 -12.85 0.23 -11.98
CA LEU A 52 -11.54 0.89 -11.96
C LEU A 52 -11.72 2.39 -11.70
N TYR A 53 -10.78 2.94 -10.94
CA TYR A 53 -10.78 4.33 -10.53
C TYR A 53 -9.55 5.04 -11.11
N LEU A 54 -9.73 6.27 -11.57
CA LEU A 54 -8.64 7.07 -12.12
C LEU A 54 -7.69 7.49 -11.00
N MET A 55 -6.39 7.28 -11.21
CA MET A 55 -5.31 7.73 -10.32
C MET A 55 -4.86 9.13 -10.74
N ASP A 56 -5.63 10.14 -10.38
CA ASP A 56 -5.36 11.56 -10.70
C ASP A 56 -4.70 12.34 -9.53
N GLY A 57 -4.35 11.63 -8.45
CA GLY A 57 -3.80 12.20 -7.22
C GLY A 57 -4.85 12.74 -6.24
N GLY A 58 -6.13 12.75 -6.62
CA GLY A 58 -7.23 13.14 -5.72
C GLY A 58 -7.73 12.00 -4.83
N GLN A 59 -7.51 10.75 -5.25
CA GLN A 59 -7.80 9.55 -4.48
C GLN A 59 -6.73 8.48 -4.73
N ASN A 60 -6.57 7.60 -3.74
CA ASN A 60 -5.64 6.47 -3.82
C ASN A 60 -6.36 5.14 -4.07
N LYS A 61 -7.69 5.13 -4.17
CA LYS A 61 -8.47 3.93 -4.53
C LYS A 61 -8.28 3.67 -6.02
N VAL A 62 -7.86 2.45 -6.38
CA VAL A 62 -7.58 2.07 -7.78
C VAL A 62 -8.60 1.09 -8.33
N ALA A 63 -9.19 0.25 -7.48
CA ALA A 63 -10.25 -0.66 -7.86
C ALA A 63 -11.21 -0.94 -6.70
N ALA A 64 -12.45 -1.27 -7.06
CA ALA A 64 -13.42 -1.87 -6.15
C ALA A 64 -14.18 -2.98 -6.85
N TRP A 65 -14.54 -4.01 -6.11
CA TRP A 65 -15.44 -5.06 -6.58
C TRP A 65 -16.20 -5.63 -5.39
N GLU A 66 -17.17 -6.48 -5.69
CA GLU A 66 -18.01 -7.09 -4.67
C GLU A 66 -18.42 -8.51 -5.06
N ASP A 67 -18.66 -9.32 -4.03
CA ASP A 67 -19.32 -10.62 -4.17
C ASP A 67 -20.67 -10.62 -3.44
N ASN A 68 -21.26 -11.79 -3.21
CA ASN A 68 -22.56 -11.91 -2.55
C ASN A 68 -22.60 -11.31 -1.14
N SER A 69 -21.47 -11.28 -0.43
CA SER A 69 -21.38 -10.95 1.00
C SER A 69 -20.34 -9.88 1.35
N ARG A 70 -19.41 -9.60 0.44
CA ARG A 70 -18.23 -8.76 0.70
C ARG A 70 -18.07 -7.65 -0.33
N ILE A 71 -17.49 -6.54 0.11
CA ILE A 71 -17.02 -5.44 -0.72
C ILE A 71 -15.51 -5.34 -0.55
N TYR A 72 -14.81 -5.20 -1.66
CA TYR A 72 -13.35 -5.11 -1.71
C TYR A 72 -12.97 -3.72 -2.21
N HIS A 73 -12.06 -3.07 -1.51
CA HIS A 73 -11.44 -1.82 -1.93
C HIS A 73 -9.93 -2.01 -2.03
N LEU A 74 -9.37 -1.79 -3.21
CA LEU A 74 -7.95 -1.81 -3.47
C LEU A 74 -7.42 -0.38 -3.59
N TYR A 75 -6.38 -0.07 -2.83
CA TYR A 75 -5.69 1.22 -2.81
C TYR A 75 -4.23 1.03 -3.22
N HIS A 76 -3.63 2.05 -3.85
CA HIS A 76 -2.21 2.13 -4.22
C HIS A 76 -1.58 3.35 -3.56
N ASP A 77 -0.35 3.22 -3.09
CA ASP A 77 0.47 4.30 -2.54
C ASP A 77 -0.29 5.14 -1.49
N SER A 78 -1.02 4.46 -0.60
CA SER A 78 -1.92 5.08 0.37
C SER A 78 -1.59 4.67 1.78
N SER A 79 -1.67 5.62 2.71
CA SER A 79 -1.78 5.32 4.14
C SER A 79 -3.17 4.80 4.54
N GLY A 80 -3.85 4.04 3.66
CA GLY A 80 -5.21 3.54 3.87
C GLY A 80 -6.33 4.29 3.19
N SER A 81 -7.55 3.77 3.35
CA SER A 81 -8.74 4.62 3.42
C SER A 81 -8.77 5.37 4.75
N ASP A 82 -9.78 6.19 4.97
CA ASP A 82 -10.02 6.79 6.28
C ASP A 82 -10.12 5.73 7.41
N SER A 83 -10.41 4.44 7.12
CA SER A 83 -10.68 3.37 8.10
C SER A 83 -9.47 2.87 8.90
N VAL A 84 -8.25 3.08 8.39
CA VAL A 84 -7.02 2.57 9.00
C VAL A 84 -5.97 3.67 9.10
N ILE A 85 -5.09 3.56 10.08
CA ILE A 85 -4.08 4.56 10.40
C ILE A 85 -2.70 3.93 10.33
N PHE A 86 -1.85 4.48 9.45
CA PHE A 86 -0.44 4.12 9.29
C PHE A 86 0.49 5.17 9.89
N HIS A 87 0.19 5.64 11.09
CA HIS A 87 1.09 6.51 11.82
C HIS A 87 0.90 6.39 13.32
N ILE A 88 1.98 6.58 14.07
CA ILE A 88 1.97 6.64 15.53
C ILE A 88 2.42 8.04 15.94
N PRO A 89 1.58 8.84 16.60
CA PRO A 89 1.97 10.16 17.08
C PRO A 89 2.97 10.05 18.25
N SER A 90 3.88 11.01 18.37
CA SER A 90 4.89 11.02 19.45
C SER A 90 4.29 10.95 20.85
N ARG A 91 3.08 11.52 21.03
CA ARG A 91 2.35 11.54 22.31
C ARG A 91 2.10 10.16 22.93
N GLU A 92 2.11 9.08 22.13
CA GLU A 92 1.91 7.72 22.68
C GLU A 92 3.06 7.25 23.57
N ILE A 93 4.25 7.82 23.41
CA ILE A 93 5.40 7.54 24.26
C ILE A 93 5.68 8.67 25.25
N ALA A 94 4.82 9.69 25.32
CA ALA A 94 4.95 10.76 26.29
C ALA A 94 4.80 10.22 27.72
N GLY A 95 5.74 10.57 28.60
CA GLY A 95 5.72 10.11 29.99
C GLY A 95 6.08 8.63 30.19
N ASN A 96 6.57 7.94 29.16
CA ASN A 96 7.11 6.58 29.31
C ASN A 96 8.39 6.61 30.18
N ASN A 97 8.65 5.56 30.97
CA ASN A 97 9.81 5.48 31.87
C ASN A 97 11.05 4.82 31.25
N HIS A 98 10.93 4.22 30.06
CA HIS A 98 12.06 3.59 29.39
C HIS A 98 13.04 4.65 28.86
N PRO A 99 14.33 4.62 29.22
CA PRO A 99 15.28 5.69 28.88
C PRO A 99 15.34 6.02 27.38
N TYR A 100 15.35 5.00 26.52
CA TYR A 100 15.34 5.20 25.06
C TYR A 100 14.10 5.94 24.57
N LEU A 101 12.90 5.61 25.08
CA LEU A 101 11.66 6.24 24.64
C LEU A 101 11.56 7.69 25.12
N GLN A 102 12.06 7.98 26.32
CA GLN A 102 12.18 9.35 26.81
C GLN A 102 13.08 10.19 25.91
N GLN A 103 14.28 9.69 25.59
CA GLN A 103 15.22 10.39 24.70
C GLN A 103 14.64 10.57 23.29
N LYS A 104 13.96 9.54 22.77
CA LYS A 104 13.28 9.62 21.47
C LYS A 104 12.18 10.68 21.47
N HIS A 105 11.34 10.73 22.52
CA HIS A 105 10.30 11.75 22.65
C HIS A 105 10.89 13.17 22.75
N GLN A 106 11.91 13.36 23.59
CA GLN A 106 12.61 14.65 23.73
C GLN A 106 13.23 15.11 22.40
N SER A 107 13.85 14.21 21.65
CA SER A 107 14.40 14.51 20.32
C SER A 107 13.32 14.97 19.34
N LEU A 108 12.13 14.35 19.37
CA LEU A 108 11.02 14.72 18.48
C LEU A 108 10.44 16.10 18.83
N GLU A 109 10.27 16.43 20.11
CA GLU A 109 9.80 17.75 20.53
C GLU A 109 10.84 18.84 20.27
N ALA A 110 12.13 18.58 20.54
CA ALA A 110 13.20 19.52 20.21
C ALA A 110 13.27 19.80 18.70
N THR A 111 13.06 18.78 17.86
CA THR A 111 13.02 18.96 16.39
C THR A 111 11.84 19.84 15.97
N LYS A 112 10.68 19.64 16.60
CA LYS A 112 9.48 20.43 16.33
C LYS A 112 9.70 21.90 16.69
N ASP A 113 10.25 22.18 17.87
CA ASP A 113 10.54 23.53 18.34
C ASP A 113 11.57 24.22 17.42
N LEU A 114 12.70 23.55 17.13
CA LEU A 114 13.73 24.07 16.23
C LEU A 114 13.20 24.34 14.82
N THR A 115 12.29 23.51 14.31
CA THR A 115 11.71 23.72 12.98
C THR A 115 10.81 24.95 12.96
N GLN A 116 10.06 25.18 14.03
CA GLN A 116 9.25 26.38 14.18
C GLN A 116 10.14 27.63 14.29
N ASP A 117 11.23 27.57 15.06
CA ASP A 117 12.14 28.70 15.27
C ASP A 117 12.95 29.04 14.01
N ILE A 118 13.47 28.03 13.31
CA ILE A 118 14.36 28.23 12.14
C ILE A 118 13.55 28.52 10.87
N PHE A 119 12.43 27.82 10.66
CA PHE A 119 11.70 27.85 9.39
C PHE A 119 10.30 28.47 9.50
N GLY A 120 9.83 28.83 10.70
CA GLY A 120 8.48 29.33 10.91
C GLY A 120 7.40 28.29 10.62
N ARG A 121 7.74 26.99 10.67
CA ARG A 121 6.86 25.88 10.29
C ARG A 121 6.59 24.96 11.46
N ASN A 122 5.30 24.72 11.72
CA ASN A 122 4.87 23.66 12.61
C ASN A 122 4.99 22.32 11.89
N VAL A 123 5.73 21.38 12.48
CA VAL A 123 5.78 20.00 12.04
C VAL A 123 5.07 19.10 13.04
N THR A 124 4.31 18.13 12.51
CA THR A 124 3.68 17.12 13.35
C THR A 124 4.69 16.05 13.72
N SER A 125 4.95 15.88 15.02
CA SER A 125 5.85 14.85 15.55
C SER A 125 5.18 13.47 15.53
N HIS A 126 5.67 12.61 14.64
CA HIS A 126 5.27 11.21 14.57
C HIS A 126 6.43 10.36 15.04
N LEU A 127 6.13 9.36 15.87
CA LEU A 127 7.07 8.32 16.24
C LEU A 127 7.34 7.39 15.04
N TRP A 128 6.29 7.08 14.30
CA TRP A 128 6.35 6.21 13.13
C TRP A 128 5.31 6.64 12.09
N ARG A 129 5.63 6.43 10.81
CA ARG A 129 4.73 6.62 9.68
C ARG A 129 5.03 5.52 8.66
N GLY A 130 3.98 4.90 8.14
CA GLY A 130 4.07 3.91 7.08
C GLY A 130 3.29 4.36 5.84
N ARG A 131 3.75 3.90 4.68
CA ARG A 131 3.02 4.05 3.42
C ARG A 131 3.19 2.76 2.63
N PRO A 132 2.29 1.79 2.82
CA PRO A 132 2.30 0.56 2.04
C PRO A 132 2.10 0.84 0.56
N ASP A 133 2.71 0.02 -0.30
CA ASP A 133 2.57 0.13 -1.74
C ASP A 133 1.13 -0.11 -2.17
N PHE A 134 0.43 -1.05 -1.54
CA PHE A 134 -1.00 -1.23 -1.76
C PHE A 134 -1.72 -1.78 -0.53
N LEU A 135 -3.04 -1.62 -0.52
CA LEU A 135 -3.92 -2.10 0.54
C LEU A 135 -5.19 -2.69 -0.04
N ILE A 136 -5.63 -3.83 0.49
CA ILE A 136 -6.95 -4.39 0.20
C ILE A 136 -7.75 -4.40 1.48
N GLU A 137 -8.83 -3.62 1.51
CA GLU A 137 -9.80 -3.62 2.58
C GLU A 137 -11.01 -4.45 2.16
N VAL A 138 -11.42 -5.39 3.01
CA VAL A 138 -12.61 -6.21 2.79
C VAL A 138 -13.65 -5.89 3.85
N TYR A 139 -14.84 -5.50 3.40
CA TYR A 139 -15.97 -5.14 4.23
C TYR A 139 -17.08 -6.17 4.08
N GLU A 140 -17.72 -6.55 5.18
CA GLU A 140 -18.96 -7.32 5.16
C GLU A 140 -20.13 -6.43 4.75
N LYS A 141 -20.86 -6.79 3.69
CA LYS A 141 -21.97 -5.99 3.13
C LYS A 141 -23.08 -5.70 4.13
N ALA A 142 -23.44 -6.70 4.94
CA ALA A 142 -24.58 -6.61 5.86
C ALA A 142 -24.34 -5.59 6.99
N THR A 143 -23.10 -5.44 7.44
CA THR A 143 -22.73 -4.62 8.60
C THR A 143 -21.88 -3.41 8.24
N ASN A 144 -21.36 -3.36 7.01
CA ASN A 144 -20.36 -2.42 6.53
C ASN A 144 -19.13 -2.35 7.45
N ARG A 145 -18.77 -3.49 8.08
CA ARG A 145 -17.63 -3.60 8.98
C ARG A 145 -16.41 -4.11 8.21
N LEU A 146 -15.25 -3.50 8.43
CA LEU A 146 -13.97 -4.03 7.97
C LEU A 146 -13.72 -5.39 8.64
N THR A 147 -13.56 -6.44 7.86
CA THR A 147 -13.32 -7.81 8.35
C THR A 147 -11.95 -8.32 8.01
N GLU A 148 -11.35 -7.87 6.91
CA GLU A 148 -10.01 -8.28 6.48
C GLU A 148 -9.23 -7.08 5.93
N LEU A 149 -7.93 -7.05 6.22
CA LEU A 149 -6.98 -6.08 5.71
C LEU A 149 -5.76 -6.81 5.17
N THR A 150 -5.49 -6.67 3.88
CA THR A 150 -4.23 -7.11 3.27
C THR A 150 -3.34 -5.90 3.03
N ILE A 151 -2.11 -5.97 3.52
CA ILE A 151 -1.09 -4.93 3.37
C ILE A 151 -0.03 -5.41 2.40
N GLY A 152 0.27 -4.61 1.37
CA GLY A 152 1.15 -4.97 0.28
C GLY A 152 2.46 -4.21 0.28
N GLU A 153 3.56 -4.93 0.02
CA GLU A 153 4.88 -4.37 -0.24
C GLU A 153 5.46 -5.04 -1.50
N VAL A 154 6.06 -4.24 -2.39
CA VAL A 154 6.50 -4.63 -3.71
C VAL A 154 7.97 -4.28 -3.87
N LYS A 155 8.82 -5.28 -4.16
CA LYS A 155 10.24 -5.04 -4.45
C LYS A 155 10.61 -5.58 -5.83
N ASN A 156 10.95 -4.67 -6.74
CA ASN A 156 11.50 -4.99 -8.05
C ASN A 156 13.00 -5.30 -7.94
N THR A 157 13.35 -6.47 -7.40
CA THR A 157 14.74 -6.80 -7.10
C THR A 157 15.06 -8.27 -7.29
N SER A 158 16.34 -8.54 -7.56
CA SER A 158 16.98 -9.85 -7.46
C SER A 158 17.84 -10.00 -6.20
N ARG A 159 17.99 -8.92 -5.41
CA ARG A 159 18.82 -8.88 -4.21
C ARG A 159 18.01 -9.22 -2.97
N VAL A 160 18.40 -10.28 -2.28
CA VAL A 160 17.71 -10.76 -1.07
C VAL A 160 17.74 -9.71 0.04
N GLU A 161 18.81 -8.94 0.17
CA GLU A 161 18.91 -7.91 1.21
C GLU A 161 17.85 -6.82 1.03
N TYR A 162 17.58 -6.42 -0.21
CA TYR A 162 16.57 -5.40 -0.51
C TYR A 162 15.14 -5.94 -0.33
N ALA A 163 14.92 -7.22 -0.65
CA ALA A 163 13.66 -7.88 -0.34
C ALA A 163 13.45 -8.05 1.18
N ALA A 164 14.51 -8.30 1.94
CA ALA A 164 14.46 -8.38 3.39
C ALA A 164 14.10 -7.03 4.03
N THR A 165 14.62 -5.91 3.50
CA THR A 165 14.18 -4.57 3.93
C THR A 165 12.68 -4.36 3.66
N GLY A 166 12.17 -4.77 2.49
CA GLY A 166 10.73 -4.73 2.23
C GLY A 166 9.91 -5.60 3.16
N LEU A 167 10.42 -6.78 3.51
CA LEU A 167 9.77 -7.64 4.51
C LEU A 167 9.73 -6.98 5.89
N GLU A 168 10.81 -6.29 6.29
CA GLU A 168 10.87 -5.54 7.55
C GLU A 168 9.81 -4.43 7.58
N GLU A 169 9.74 -3.61 6.51
CA GLU A 169 8.72 -2.57 6.33
C GLU A 169 7.29 -3.16 6.41
N LEU A 170 7.05 -4.26 5.68
CA LEU A 170 5.77 -4.95 5.69
C LEU A 170 5.39 -5.46 7.10
N VAL A 171 6.33 -6.06 7.82
CA VAL A 171 6.09 -6.54 9.18
C VAL A 171 5.80 -5.38 10.13
N GLU A 172 6.51 -4.27 10.04
CA GLU A 172 6.18 -3.06 10.81
C GLU A 172 4.75 -2.60 10.53
N TYR A 173 4.33 -2.56 9.26
CA TYR A 173 2.96 -2.20 8.90
C TYR A 173 1.92 -3.10 9.59
N LEU A 174 2.14 -4.41 9.59
CA LEU A 174 1.21 -5.37 10.20
C LEU A 174 1.06 -5.15 11.71
N TYR A 175 2.16 -4.87 12.40
CA TYR A 175 2.13 -4.67 13.86
C TYR A 175 1.69 -3.27 14.29
N LEU A 176 1.94 -2.25 13.46
CA LEU A 176 1.73 -0.84 13.83
C LEU A 176 0.46 -0.22 13.24
N VAL A 177 -0.23 -0.91 12.33
CA VAL A 177 -1.51 -0.44 11.79
C VAL A 177 -2.60 -0.39 12.87
N LYS A 178 -3.37 0.71 12.86
CA LYS A 178 -4.45 0.96 13.81
C LYS A 178 -5.79 1.22 13.13
N ASP A 179 -6.88 1.02 13.85
CA ASP A 179 -8.19 1.52 13.47
C ASP A 179 -8.31 3.05 13.72
N ARG A 180 -9.42 3.66 13.27
CA ARG A 180 -9.71 5.08 13.54
C ARG A 180 -9.80 5.46 15.02
N LYS A 181 -10.04 4.48 15.90
CA LYS A 181 -10.14 4.69 17.34
C LYS A 181 -8.76 4.63 18.01
N GLY A 182 -7.70 4.30 17.26
CA GLY A 182 -6.33 4.20 17.74
C GLY A 182 -5.95 2.84 18.32
N ASN A 183 -6.78 1.81 18.13
CA ASN A 183 -6.48 0.44 18.56
C ASN A 183 -5.66 -0.27 17.48
N TYR A 184 -4.67 -1.05 17.89
CA TYR A 184 -3.93 -1.91 16.97
C TYR A 184 -4.86 -2.96 16.36
N LEU A 185 -4.75 -3.17 15.04
CA LEU A 185 -5.58 -4.17 14.36
C LEU A 185 -5.02 -5.59 14.50
N MET A 186 -3.71 -5.73 14.73
CA MET A 186 -3.11 -7.03 14.96
C MET A 186 -3.71 -7.65 16.24
N ASN A 187 -4.24 -8.87 16.12
CA ASN A 187 -5.00 -9.58 17.17
C ASN A 187 -6.38 -8.96 17.52
N SER A 188 -6.93 -8.11 16.66
CA SER A 188 -8.33 -7.68 16.74
C SER A 188 -9.27 -8.64 16.01
N ASP A 189 -10.55 -8.29 15.93
CA ASP A 189 -11.56 -9.02 15.14
C ASP A 189 -11.33 -8.92 13.61
N VAL A 190 -10.43 -8.04 13.17
CA VAL A 190 -10.05 -7.87 11.77
C VAL A 190 -8.89 -8.82 11.45
N THR A 191 -9.06 -9.63 10.42
CA THR A 191 -7.95 -10.45 9.91
C THR A 191 -6.94 -9.57 9.18
N VAL A 192 -5.72 -9.45 9.71
CA VAL A 192 -4.65 -8.66 9.10
C VAL A 192 -3.58 -9.59 8.53
N GLN A 193 -3.23 -9.40 7.26
CA GLN A 193 -2.20 -10.18 6.59
C GLN A 193 -1.32 -9.32 5.68
N GLY A 194 -0.08 -9.75 5.47
CA GLY A 194 0.89 -9.12 4.58
C GLY A 194 0.99 -9.84 3.24
N MET A 195 1.34 -9.10 2.19
CA MET A 195 1.66 -9.63 0.87
C MET A 195 2.96 -8.98 0.37
N LEU A 196 4.04 -9.78 0.32
CA LEU A 196 5.32 -9.37 -0.27
C LEU A 196 5.40 -9.83 -1.72
N CYS A 197 5.54 -8.89 -2.64
CA CYS A 197 5.52 -9.10 -4.08
C CYS A 197 6.92 -8.85 -4.68
N LEU A 198 7.54 -9.90 -5.24
CA LEU A 198 8.93 -9.89 -5.69
C LEU A 198 9.06 -10.14 -7.20
N ASP A 199 10.11 -9.60 -7.82
CA ASP A 199 10.40 -9.86 -9.22
C ASP A 199 11.14 -11.18 -9.46
N GLN A 200 12.43 -11.20 -9.10
CA GLN A 200 13.36 -12.24 -9.57
C GLN A 200 13.73 -13.27 -8.49
N ILE A 201 13.40 -13.02 -7.23
CA ILE A 201 13.73 -13.91 -6.11
C ILE A 201 12.74 -15.07 -6.09
N ALA A 202 13.23 -16.29 -6.29
CA ALA A 202 12.41 -17.49 -6.15
C ALA A 202 12.20 -17.84 -4.67
N VAL A 203 10.98 -18.26 -4.33
CA VAL A 203 10.60 -18.60 -2.95
C VAL A 203 9.79 -19.89 -2.96
N ASP A 204 10.24 -20.90 -2.22
CA ASP A 204 9.66 -22.26 -2.27
C ASP A 204 8.29 -22.37 -1.59
N SER A 205 8.04 -21.59 -0.53
CA SER A 205 6.73 -21.46 0.12
C SER A 205 6.09 -20.11 -0.21
N LYS A 206 4.77 -20.12 -0.43
CA LYS A 206 4.00 -18.89 -0.71
C LYS A 206 3.42 -18.24 0.53
N SER A 207 3.44 -18.91 1.69
CA SER A 207 2.85 -18.40 2.93
C SER A 207 3.71 -18.72 4.14
N PHE A 208 3.93 -17.72 4.98
CA PHE A 208 4.76 -17.74 6.18
C PHE A 208 4.01 -17.03 7.32
N GLY A 209 3.12 -17.75 7.99
CA GLY A 209 2.27 -17.19 9.03
C GLY A 209 1.32 -16.12 8.47
N MET A 210 1.48 -14.87 8.91
CA MET A 210 0.67 -13.74 8.46
C MET A 210 1.14 -13.12 7.13
N VAL A 211 2.26 -13.56 6.56
CA VAL A 211 2.82 -12.98 5.33
C VAL A 211 2.72 -13.99 4.19
N ASN A 212 2.11 -13.57 3.09
CA ASN A 212 2.14 -14.28 1.82
C ASN A 212 3.23 -13.69 0.93
N VAL A 213 4.03 -14.54 0.29
CA VAL A 213 5.11 -14.12 -0.62
C VAL A 213 4.78 -14.58 -2.03
N LEU A 214 4.68 -13.62 -2.94
CA LEU A 214 4.44 -13.83 -4.35
C LEU A 214 5.68 -13.41 -5.13
N SER A 215 6.12 -14.25 -6.04
CA SER A 215 7.25 -13.93 -6.92
C SER A 215 6.88 -14.14 -8.38
N ARG A 216 7.29 -13.21 -9.24
CA ARG A 216 7.10 -13.36 -10.68
C ARG A 216 7.98 -14.49 -11.24
N SER A 217 9.18 -14.70 -10.71
CA SER A 217 10.09 -15.78 -11.16
C SER A 217 9.53 -17.18 -10.90
N ASN A 218 8.70 -17.36 -9.87
CA ASN A 218 8.02 -18.63 -9.58
C ASN A 218 6.96 -19.02 -10.63
N ARG A 219 6.54 -18.11 -11.53
CA ARG A 219 5.53 -18.40 -12.57
C ARG A 219 6.07 -19.14 -13.80
N ARG A 220 7.31 -19.67 -13.77
CA ARG A 220 7.84 -20.54 -14.84
C ARG A 220 7.47 -22.02 -14.69
N SER A 221 6.86 -22.43 -13.58
CA SER A 221 6.30 -23.77 -13.40
C SER A 221 4.79 -23.66 -13.20
N HIS A 222 4.03 -24.07 -14.21
CA HIS A 222 2.56 -24.09 -14.30
C HIS A 222 1.91 -22.75 -14.68
N LEU A 223 1.87 -22.51 -15.99
CA LEU A 223 0.70 -21.99 -16.69
C LEU A 223 0.16 -23.11 -17.57
#